data_AF-A0A3R9ZM37-F1
#
_entry.id   AF-A0A3R9ZM37-F1
#
_cell.length_a   1.000
_cell.length_b   1.000
_cell.length_c   1.000
_cell.angle_alpha   90.00
_cell.angle_beta   90.00
_cell.angle_gamma   90.00
#
_symmetry.space_group_name_H-M   'P 1'
#
loop_
_entity.id
_entity.type
_entity.pdbx_description
1 polymer ?
#
loop_
_entity_poly.entity_id
_entity_poly.type
_entity_poly.pdbx_seq_one_letter_code
_entity_poly.pdbx_strand_id
1 'polypeptide(L)'
;EGAAILAGQEAYREPLRLFAGHFGNAFQIIDDILDYTSDAETLGKNIGDDLMEGKPTLPLISALAHSTGEEHAIIRRSIATGGVDQLPKVIEIVQKSGALDYCQRRAQEETEAALQALSILPDTPYRQALINLTRLALHRIQ
;
A
#
# COMPACT_ATOMS: atom_id res chain seq x y z
N GLU A 1 11.20 6.01 -15.65
CA GLU A 1 11.82 6.93 -16.64
C GLU A 1 13.20 6.53 -17.14
N GLY A 2 14.13 6.06 -16.28
CA GLY A 2 15.52 5.78 -16.69
C GLY A 2 15.66 4.89 -17.93
N ALA A 3 14.84 3.84 -18.07
CA ALA A 3 14.84 2.97 -19.25
C ALA A 3 14.49 3.72 -20.55
N ALA A 4 13.55 4.67 -20.51
CA ALA A 4 13.20 5.48 -21.67
C ALA A 4 14.33 6.43 -22.09
N ILE A 5 15.02 7.04 -21.11
CA ILE A 5 16.17 7.91 -21.36
C ILE A 5 17.31 7.13 -22.03
N LEU A 6 17.64 5.96 -21.47
CA LEU A 6 18.70 5.10 -22.02
C LEU A 6 18.37 4.58 -23.43
N ALA A 7 17.09 4.36 -23.73
CA ALA A 7 16.62 3.92 -25.04
C ALA A 7 16.40 5.06 -26.04
N GLY A 8 16.54 6.33 -25.63
CA GLY A 8 16.24 7.49 -26.47
C GLY A 8 14.75 7.62 -26.84
N GLN A 9 13.85 7.10 -26.00
CA GLN A 9 12.40 7.03 -26.26
C GLN A 9 11.64 8.04 -25.38
N GLU A 10 11.70 9.32 -25.76
CA GLU A 10 11.09 10.41 -24.97
C GLU A 10 9.59 10.19 -24.71
N ALA A 11 8.87 9.67 -25.70
CA ALA A 11 7.43 9.37 -25.60
C ALA A 11 7.09 8.34 -24.50
N TYR A 12 8.06 7.54 -24.04
CA TYR A 12 7.86 6.52 -23.01
C TYR A 12 8.16 7.03 -21.59
N ARG A 13 8.74 8.22 -21.44
CA ARG A 13 9.12 8.75 -20.12
C ARG A 13 7.91 8.92 -19.21
N GLU A 14 6.94 9.71 -19.67
CA GLU A 14 5.75 10.01 -18.88
C GLU A 14 4.91 8.75 -18.55
N PRO A 15 4.61 7.85 -19.51
CA PRO A 15 3.97 6.57 -19.20
C PRO A 15 4.70 5.74 -18.14
N LEU A 16 6.03 5.62 -18.25
CA LEU A 16 6.83 4.87 -17.28
C LEU A 16 6.96 5.60 -15.93
N ARG A 17 6.84 6.92 -15.89
CA ARG A 17 6.79 7.72 -14.65
C ARG A 17 5.49 7.46 -13.91
N LEU A 18 4.37 7.60 -14.61
CA LEU A 18 3.02 7.36 -14.07
C LEU A 18 2.89 5.92 -13.60
N PHE A 19 3.31 4.95 -14.42
CA PHE A 19 3.35 3.55 -14.03
C PHE A 19 4.12 3.35 -12.72
N ALA A 20 5.35 3.86 -12.61
CA ALA A 20 6.18 3.64 -11.43
C ALA A 20 5.57 4.29 -10.17
N GLY A 21 4.97 5.48 -10.30
CA GLY A 21 4.29 6.15 -9.19
C GLY A 21 3.08 5.36 -8.70
N HIS A 22 2.18 4.99 -9.61
CA HIS A 22 0.97 4.24 -9.27
C HIS A 22 1.28 2.82 -8.76
N PHE A 23 2.22 2.13 -9.40
CA PHE A 23 2.66 0.81 -8.93
C PHE A 23 3.31 0.90 -7.55
N GLY A 24 4.17 1.90 -7.31
CA GLY A 24 4.79 2.12 -6.00
C GLY A 24 3.76 2.39 -4.91
N ASN A 25 2.75 3.23 -5.19
CA ASN A 25 1.65 3.47 -4.26
C ASN A 25 0.85 2.19 -3.97
N ALA A 26 0.45 1.46 -5.01
CA ALA A 26 -0.28 0.20 -4.84
C ALA A 26 0.52 -0.78 -3.99
N PHE A 27 1.80 -0.97 -4.30
CA PHE A 27 2.69 -1.88 -3.60
C PHE A 27 2.84 -1.52 -2.11
N GLN A 28 3.05 -0.24 -1.80
CA GLN A 28 3.17 0.20 -0.41
C GLN A 28 1.85 0.02 0.35
N ILE A 29 0.71 0.37 -0.25
CA ILE A 29 -0.60 0.18 0.40
C ILE A 29 -0.85 -1.32 0.67
N ILE A 30 -0.46 -2.20 -0.25
CA ILE A 30 -0.57 -3.66 -0.10
C ILE A 30 0.31 -4.15 1.06
N ASP A 31 1.57 -3.72 1.14
CA ASP A 31 2.46 -4.06 2.26
C ASP A 31 1.89 -3.55 3.58
N ASP A 32 1.40 -2.30 3.64
CA ASP A 32 0.77 -1.73 4.82
C ASP A 32 -0.47 -2.56 5.26
N ILE A 33 -1.31 -3.04 4.33
CA ILE A 33 -2.46 -3.89 4.66
C ILE A 33 -2.01 -5.21 5.29
N LEU A 34 -0.97 -5.83 4.72
CA LEU A 34 -0.45 -7.11 5.21
C LEU A 34 0.09 -7.00 6.64
N ASP A 35 0.67 -5.85 6.99
CA ASP A 35 1.14 -5.56 8.35
C ASP A 35 0.02 -5.57 9.42
N TYR A 36 -1.26 -5.38 9.04
CA TYR A 36 -2.42 -5.41 9.95
C TYR A 36 -3.32 -6.66 9.82
N THR A 37 -3.08 -7.50 8.81
CA THR A 37 -3.93 -8.67 8.50
C THR A 37 -3.22 -10.00 8.67
N SER A 38 -1.89 -10.00 8.73
CA SER A 38 -1.11 -11.23 8.86
C SER A 38 -1.34 -11.92 10.19
N ASP A 39 -1.60 -13.22 10.17
CA ASP A 39 -1.45 -14.07 11.34
C ASP A 39 0.04 -14.27 11.60
N ALA A 40 0.47 -14.22 12.87
CA ALA A 40 1.89 -14.22 13.25
C ALA A 40 2.65 -15.46 12.71
N GLU A 41 1.94 -16.55 12.43
CA GLU A 41 2.48 -17.78 11.86
C GLU A 41 2.81 -17.68 10.35
N THR A 42 2.12 -16.83 9.58
CA THR A 42 2.20 -16.82 8.10
C THR A 42 3.30 -15.94 7.53
N LEU A 43 3.66 -14.85 8.21
CA LEU A 43 4.59 -13.85 7.66
C LEU A 43 5.98 -13.82 8.30
N GLY A 44 6.22 -14.54 9.40
CA GLY A 44 7.52 -14.54 10.08
C GLY A 44 7.99 -13.16 10.56
N LYS A 45 7.06 -12.18 10.63
CA LYS A 45 7.25 -10.80 11.10
C LYS A 45 6.31 -10.52 12.26
N ASN A 46 6.67 -9.58 13.12
CA ASN A 46 5.77 -9.15 14.18
C ASN A 46 4.68 -8.28 13.56
N ILE A 47 3.41 -8.63 13.79
CA ILE A 47 2.27 -7.86 13.30
C ILE A 47 2.42 -6.40 13.77
N GLY A 48 2.24 -5.44 12.86
CA GLY A 48 2.33 -4.01 13.17
C GLY A 48 3.74 -3.47 13.40
N ASP A 49 4.76 -4.06 12.77
CA ASP A 49 6.13 -3.52 12.72
C ASP A 49 6.14 -2.02 12.36
N ASP A 50 5.36 -1.61 11.34
CA ASP A 50 5.25 -0.20 10.97
C ASP A 50 4.69 0.70 12.10
N LEU A 51 3.76 0.20 12.91
CA LEU A 51 3.25 0.94 14.07
C LEU A 51 4.30 1.04 15.17
N MET A 52 5.09 -0.02 15.40
CA MET A 52 6.18 -0.01 16.38
C MET A 52 7.26 1.01 16.00
N GLU A 53 7.47 1.23 14.71
CA GLU A 53 8.37 2.28 14.19
C GLU A 53 7.72 3.67 14.20
N GLY A 54 6.44 3.78 14.61
CA GLY A 54 5.69 5.05 14.64
C GLY A 54 5.31 5.58 13.26
N LYS A 55 5.30 4.73 12.22
CA LYS A 55 4.94 5.15 10.87
C LYS A 55 3.43 5.35 10.76
N PRO A 56 2.97 6.53 10.30
CA PRO A 56 1.56 6.76 10.04
C PRO A 56 1.16 6.17 8.68
N THR A 57 1.01 4.84 8.60
CA THR A 57 0.59 4.14 7.37
C THR A 57 -0.86 4.43 7.01
N LEU A 58 -1.25 4.15 5.76
CA LEU A 58 -2.59 4.49 5.28
C LEU A 58 -3.73 3.84 6.09
N PRO A 59 -3.65 2.56 6.51
CA PRO A 59 -4.66 1.96 7.39
C PRO A 59 -4.85 2.74 8.68
N LEU A 60 -3.76 3.19 9.31
CA LEU A 60 -3.80 3.92 10.58
C LEU A 60 -4.35 5.34 10.41
N ILE A 61 -3.97 6.03 9.33
CA ILE A 61 -4.52 7.35 8.97
C ILE A 61 -6.02 7.25 8.73
N SER A 62 -6.46 6.24 7.97
CA SER A 62 -7.87 6.01 7.68
C SER A 62 -8.66 5.68 8.94
N ALA A 63 -8.13 4.83 9.81
CA ALA A 63 -8.76 4.50 11.09
C ALA A 63 -8.88 5.74 11.99
N LEU A 64 -7.82 6.57 12.06
CA LEU A 64 -7.84 7.82 12.83
C LEU A 64 -8.95 8.76 12.34
N ALA A 65 -9.08 8.93 11.02
CA ALA A 65 -10.05 9.83 10.40
C ALA A 65 -11.52 9.43 10.67
N HIS A 66 -11.80 8.14 10.91
CA HIS A 66 -13.14 7.62 11.16
C HIS A 66 -13.40 7.22 12.62
N SER A 67 -12.38 7.30 13.49
CA SER A 67 -12.49 7.01 14.92
C SER A 67 -12.96 8.23 15.72
N THR A 68 -13.63 7.96 16.85
CA THR A 68 -14.04 9.00 17.82
C THR A 68 -13.77 8.56 19.25
N GLY A 69 -13.87 9.49 20.20
CA GLY A 69 -13.75 9.18 21.64
C GLY A 69 -12.43 8.50 22.01
N GLU A 70 -12.54 7.39 22.74
CA GLU A 70 -11.38 6.65 23.26
C GLU A 70 -10.53 6.03 22.14
N GLU A 71 -11.14 5.49 21.09
CA GLU A 71 -10.42 4.89 19.97
C GLU A 71 -9.56 5.91 19.23
N HIS A 72 -10.09 7.12 19.04
CA HIS A 72 -9.34 8.23 18.47
C HIS A 72 -8.14 8.61 19.33
N ALA A 73 -8.32 8.66 20.65
CA ALA A 73 -7.24 8.97 21.58
C ALA A 73 -6.13 7.89 21.57
N ILE A 74 -6.51 6.61 21.45
CA ILE A 74 -5.59 5.47 21.36
C ILE A 74 -4.76 5.58 20.09
N ILE A 75 -5.38 5.68 18.90
CA ILE A 75 -4.65 5.77 17.63
C ILE A 75 -3.73 6.99 17.63
N ARG A 76 -4.25 8.15 18.03
CA ARG A 76 -3.46 9.40 18.07
C ARG A 76 -2.24 9.28 18.97
N ARG A 77 -2.38 8.62 20.13
CA ARG A 77 -1.25 8.37 21.03
C ARG A 77 -0.24 7.42 20.39
N SER A 78 -0.70 6.31 19.80
CA SER A 78 0.20 5.34 19.16
C SER A 78 1.03 5.96 18.03
N ILE A 79 0.44 6.84 17.22
CA ILE A 79 1.18 7.63 16.22
C ILE A 79 2.21 8.54 16.87
N ALA A 80 1.84 9.25 17.95
CA ALA A 80 2.70 10.24 18.58
C ALA A 80 3.89 9.64 19.35
N THR A 81 3.76 8.41 19.87
CA THR A 81 4.76 7.81 20.76
C THR A 81 5.43 6.56 20.20
N GLY A 82 5.02 6.04 19.04
CA GLY A 82 5.52 4.77 18.49
C GLY A 82 5.28 3.57 19.42
N GLY A 83 4.16 3.58 20.15
CA GLY A 83 3.95 2.72 21.32
C GLY A 83 3.39 1.33 21.01
N VAL A 84 4.14 0.29 21.39
CA VAL A 84 3.73 -1.14 21.39
C VAL A 84 2.67 -1.50 22.44
N ASP A 85 2.56 -0.71 23.51
CA ASP A 85 1.71 -1.06 24.68
C ASP A 85 0.21 -1.17 24.36
N GLN A 86 -0.22 -0.56 23.25
CA GLN A 86 -1.61 -0.58 22.77
C GLN A 86 -1.74 -1.20 21.38
N LEU A 87 -0.68 -1.84 20.87
CA LEU A 87 -0.66 -2.43 19.54
C LEU A 87 -1.85 -3.39 19.28
N PRO A 88 -2.21 -4.32 20.18
CA PRO A 88 -3.38 -5.17 19.98
C PRO A 88 -4.67 -4.36 19.82
N LYS A 89 -4.81 -3.27 20.58
CA LYS A 89 -6.01 -2.43 20.53
C LYS A 89 -6.05 -1.58 19.27
N VAL A 90 -4.91 -1.08 18.81
CA VAL A 90 -4.81 -0.35 17.53
C VAL A 90 -5.16 -1.26 16.36
N ILE A 91 -4.63 -2.49 16.34
CA ILE A 91 -4.96 -3.49 15.31
C ILE A 91 -6.48 -3.74 15.29
N GLU A 92 -7.10 -3.98 16.46
CA GLU A 92 -8.55 -4.16 16.57
C GLU A 92 -9.33 -2.96 16.00
N ILE A 93 -8.92 -1.73 16.32
CA ILE A 93 -9.57 -0.52 15.81
C ILE A 93 -9.41 -0.41 14.29
N VAL A 94 -8.21 -0.63 13.76
CA VAL A 94 -7.97 -0.61 12.30
C VAL A 94 -8.86 -1.63 11.59
N GLN A 95 -8.90 -2.86 12.09
CA GLN A 95 -9.69 -3.95 11.49
C GLN A 95 -11.20 -3.66 11.48
N LYS A 96 -11.77 -3.06 12.55
CA LYS A 96 -13.21 -2.77 12.62
C LYS A 96 -13.64 -1.42 12.03
N SER A 97 -12.70 -0.51 11.79
CA SER A 97 -12.99 0.85 11.30
C SER A 97 -13.37 0.93 9.82
N GLY A 98 -13.24 -0.16 9.07
CA GLY A 98 -13.34 -0.15 7.60
C GLY A 98 -12.10 0.43 6.90
N ALA A 99 -11.04 0.73 7.65
CA ALA A 99 -9.78 1.25 7.10
C ALA A 99 -9.12 0.27 6.12
N LEU A 100 -9.17 -1.04 6.40
CA LEU A 100 -8.62 -2.06 5.52
C LEU A 100 -9.37 -2.12 4.19
N ASP A 101 -10.69 -2.12 4.20
CA ASP A 101 -11.51 -2.08 2.98
C ASP A 101 -11.23 -0.82 2.15
N TYR A 102 -11.06 0.33 2.82
CA TYR A 102 -10.64 1.56 2.16
C TYR A 102 -9.28 1.41 1.49
N CYS A 103 -8.28 0.86 2.20
CA CYS A 103 -6.94 0.66 1.65
C CYS A 103 -6.96 -0.33 0.48
N GLN A 104 -7.73 -1.41 0.57
CA GLN A 104 -7.89 -2.39 -0.52
C GLN A 104 -8.44 -1.73 -1.79
N ARG A 105 -9.49 -0.90 -1.67
CA ARG A 105 -10.02 -0.14 -2.82
C ARG A 105 -8.99 0.82 -3.40
N ARG A 106 -8.24 1.53 -2.55
CA ARG A 106 -7.16 2.43 -3.00
C ARG A 106 -6.04 1.67 -3.72
N ALA A 107 -5.64 0.50 -3.21
CA ALA A 107 -4.66 -0.35 -3.87
C ALA A 107 -5.14 -0.82 -5.26
N GLN A 108 -6.43 -1.19 -5.39
CA GLN A 108 -7.03 -1.55 -6.67
C GLN A 108 -7.05 -0.37 -7.66
N GLU A 109 -7.43 0.83 -7.20
CA GLU A 109 -7.46 2.04 -8.01
C GLU A 109 -6.05 2.42 -8.53
N GLU A 110 -5.03 2.37 -7.67
CA GLU A 110 -3.64 2.62 -8.07
C GLU A 110 -3.11 1.52 -8.99
N THR A 111 -3.50 0.25 -8.78
CA THR A 111 -3.14 -0.86 -9.67
C THR A 111 -3.69 -0.64 -11.07
N GLU A 112 -4.97 -0.26 -11.19
CA GLU A 112 -5.60 0.01 -12.49
C GLU A 112 -4.95 1.21 -13.18
N ALA A 113 -4.66 2.29 -12.44
CA ALA A 113 -3.95 3.45 -12.99
C ALA A 113 -2.54 3.09 -13.50
N ALA A 114 -1.82 2.21 -12.80
CA ALA A 114 -0.53 1.70 -13.26
C ALA A 114 -0.66 0.90 -14.56
N LEU A 115 -1.63 0.00 -14.65
CA LEU A 115 -1.90 -0.79 -15.86
C LEU A 115 -2.29 0.10 -17.04
N GLN A 116 -3.13 1.11 -16.80
CA GLN A 116 -3.53 2.08 -17.80
C GLN A 116 -2.34 2.89 -18.33
N ALA A 117 -1.41 3.29 -17.46
CA ALA A 117 -0.20 4.01 -17.86
C ALA A 117 0.69 3.18 -18.81
N LEU A 118 0.67 1.84 -18.71
CA LEU A 118 1.42 0.96 -19.62
C LEU A 118 0.76 0.77 -20.99
N SER A 119 -0.52 1.11 -21.15
CA SER A 119 -1.31 0.78 -22.36
C SER A 119 -0.75 1.40 -23.65
N ILE A 120 -0.07 2.55 -23.55
CA ILE A 120 0.53 3.26 -24.67
C ILE A 120 1.88 2.67 -25.12
N LEU A 121 2.51 1.85 -24.28
CA LEU A 121 3.77 1.20 -24.63
C LEU A 121 3.50 0.04 -25.60
N PRO A 122 4.43 -0.27 -26.53
CA PRO A 122 4.29 -1.40 -27.44
C PRO A 122 4.10 -2.73 -26.69
N ASP A 123 3.33 -3.64 -27.28
CA ASP A 123 3.17 -4.97 -26.72
C ASP A 123 4.45 -5.78 -26.84
N THR A 124 5.14 -5.92 -25.72
CA THR A 124 6.46 -6.57 -25.61
C THR A 124 6.48 -7.47 -24.39
N PRO A 125 7.36 -8.47 -24.36
CA PRO A 125 7.57 -9.29 -23.16
C PRO A 125 7.87 -8.44 -21.90
N TYR A 126 8.54 -7.30 -22.05
CA TYR A 126 8.83 -6.38 -20.95
C TYR A 126 7.58 -5.66 -20.43
N ARG A 127 6.71 -5.17 -21.33
CA ARG A 127 5.41 -4.61 -20.94
C ARG A 127 4.56 -5.65 -20.21
N GLN A 128 4.51 -6.88 -20.73
CA GLN A 128 3.78 -7.98 -20.11
C GLN A 128 4.35 -8.36 -18.74
N ALA A 129 5.68 -8.33 -18.58
CA ALA A 129 6.31 -8.56 -17.28
C ALA A 129 5.90 -7.50 -16.24
N LEU A 130 5.84 -6.22 -16.62
CA LEU A 130 5.36 -5.15 -15.74
C LEU A 130 3.88 -5.34 -15.37
N ILE A 131 3.02 -5.66 -16.34
CA ILE A 131 1.60 -5.96 -16.10
C ILE A 131 1.45 -7.12 -15.11
N ASN A 132 2.21 -8.20 -15.32
CA ASN A 132 2.16 -9.38 -14.46
C ASN A 132 2.66 -9.06 -13.05
N LEU A 133 3.74 -8.30 -12.91
CA LEU A 133 4.25 -7.84 -11.61
C LEU A 133 3.20 -7.03 -10.85
N THR A 134 2.55 -6.09 -11.53
CA THR A 134 1.50 -5.24 -10.95
C THR A 134 0.31 -6.06 -10.46
N ARG A 135 -0.15 -7.04 -11.25
CA ARG A 135 -1.24 -7.95 -10.84
C ARG A 135 -0.84 -8.89 -9.72
N LEU A 136 0.39 -9.41 -9.75
CA LEU A 136 0.93 -10.28 -8.70
C LEU A 136 0.98 -9.58 -7.34
N ALA A 137 1.36 -8.29 -7.32
CA ALA A 137 1.33 -7.51 -6.10
C ALA A 137 -0.08 -7.45 -5.50
N LEU A 138 -1.09 -7.09 -6.31
CA LEU A 138 -2.48 -6.99 -5.85
C LEU A 138 -3.05 -8.32 -5.34
N HIS A 139 -2.67 -9.45 -5.96
CA HIS A 139 -3.13 -10.77 -5.55
C HIS A 139 -2.70 -11.16 -4.12
N ARG A 140 -1.72 -10.46 -3.51
CA ARG A 140 -1.29 -10.74 -2.12
C ARG A 140 -2.38 -10.44 -1.08
N ILE A 141 -3.37 -9.62 -1.42
CA ILE A 141 -4.47 -9.18 -0.53
C ILE A 141 -5.86 -9.60 -1.04
N GLN A 142 -5.91 -10.52 -2.00
CA GLN A 142 -7.14 -11.06 -2.59
C GLN A 142 -7.35 -12.52 -2.22
#